data_AF-A0A2G9Q444-F1
#
_entry.id   AF-A0A2G9Q444-F1
#
_cell.length_a   1.000
_cell.length_b   1.000
_cell.length_c   1.000
_cell.angle_alpha   90.00
_cell.angle_beta   90.00
_cell.angle_gamma   90.00
#
_symmetry.space_group_name_H-M   'P 1'
#
loop_
_entity.id
_entity.type
_entity.pdbx_description
1 polymer ?
#
loop_
_entity_poly.entity_id
_entity_poly.type
_entity_poly.pdbx_seq_one_letter_code
_entity_poly.pdbx_strand_id
1 'polypeptide(L)' 'GEKTQTTVQGSQDPPRHQPAAEITPSPSPRPRPLDELEEGEVEEVCDISTPPSDVLVVEGQAAEPFSTDSAQRLIGQILV' A
#
# COMPACT_ATOMS: atom_id res chain seq x y z
N GLY A 1 -49.98 18.07 -27.97
CA GLY A 1 -48.98 17.64 -28.96
C GLY A 1 -47.63 18.02 -28.40
N GLU A 2 -46.73 17.08 -28.15
CA GLU A 2 -45.76 16.52 -29.13
C GLU A 2 -44.38 17.21 -29.00
N LYS A 3 -43.45 16.53 -28.30
CA LYS A 3 -42.03 16.21 -28.62
C LYS A 3 -41.37 17.06 -29.73
N THR A 4 -40.12 17.54 -29.71
CA THR A 4 -38.82 17.21 -29.06
C THR A 4 -37.80 18.20 -29.66
N GLN A 5 -36.77 18.67 -28.95
CA GLN A 5 -35.45 18.85 -29.57
C GLN A 5 -34.34 18.84 -28.51
N THR A 6 -33.65 17.70 -28.44
CA THR A 6 -32.37 17.54 -27.78
C THR A 6 -31.31 18.24 -28.64
N THR A 7 -30.66 19.27 -28.12
CA THR A 7 -29.38 19.75 -28.67
C THR A 7 -28.30 19.42 -27.65
N VAL A 8 -27.58 18.33 -27.93
CA VAL A 8 -26.32 18.01 -27.26
C VAL A 8 -25.26 18.90 -27.91
N GLN A 9 -24.84 19.96 -27.24
CA GLN A 9 -23.60 20.66 -27.58
C GLN A 9 -22.62 20.41 -26.44
N GLY A 10 -21.71 19.45 -26.68
CA GLY A 10 -20.54 19.26 -25.87
C GLY A 10 -19.63 20.49 -25.98
N SER A 11 -19.41 21.15 -24.85
CA SER A 11 -18.17 21.85 -24.56
C SER A 11 -17.62 21.12 -23.35
N GLN A 12 -16.65 20.23 -23.58
CA GLN A 12 -15.94 19.59 -22.48
C GLN A 12 -15.04 20.62 -21.83
N ASP A 13 -15.53 21.32 -20.82
CA ASP A 13 -14.64 21.91 -19.84
C ASP A 13 -13.96 20.74 -19.09
N PRO A 14 -12.61 20.70 -19.02
CA PRO A 14 -11.96 19.74 -18.14
C PRO A 14 -12.44 20.01 -16.71
N PRO A 15 -12.76 18.98 -15.91
CA PRO A 15 -13.19 19.18 -14.54
C PRO A 15 -12.12 19.99 -13.83
N ARG A 16 -12.48 21.18 -13.32
CA ARG A 16 -11.56 21.99 -12.52
C ARG A 16 -11.11 21.13 -11.35
N HIS A 17 -9.79 20.95 -11.23
CA HIS A 17 -9.18 20.25 -10.11
C HIS A 17 -9.75 20.81 -8.81
N GLN A 18 -10.51 19.99 -8.08
CA GLN A 18 -10.81 20.29 -6.70
C GLN A 18 -9.45 20.38 -5.98
N PRO A 19 -9.23 21.37 -5.08
CA PRO A 19 -8.04 21.35 -4.25
C PRO A 19 -8.01 19.98 -3.56
N ALA A 20 -6.88 19.30 -3.63
CA ALA A 20 -6.66 18.12 -2.81
C ALA A 20 -7.06 18.50 -1.40
N ALA A 21 -8.06 17.81 -0.82
CA ALA A 21 -8.39 18.01 0.58
C ALA A 21 -7.07 17.92 1.35
N GLU A 22 -6.73 18.95 2.13
CA GLU A 22 -5.56 18.86 3.01
C GLU A 22 -5.78 17.64 3.89
N ILE A 23 -5.05 16.58 3.56
CA ILE A 23 -4.93 15.40 4.39
C ILE A 23 -4.08 15.82 5.58
N THR A 24 -4.68 16.58 6.51
CA THR A 24 -4.11 16.73 7.84
C THR A 24 -4.09 15.33 8.44
N PRO A 25 -2.91 14.74 8.70
CA PRO A 25 -2.87 13.44 9.34
C PRO A 25 -3.58 13.57 10.69
N SER A 26 -4.54 12.69 10.94
CA SER A 26 -5.07 12.53 12.29
C SER A 26 -3.88 12.32 13.22
N PRO A 27 -3.79 13.02 14.37
CA PRO A 27 -2.69 12.79 15.29
C PRO A 27 -2.69 11.29 15.65
N SER A 28 -1.56 10.63 15.42
CA SER A 28 -1.37 9.26 15.87
C SER A 28 -1.63 9.20 17.37
N PRO A 29 -2.39 8.22 17.88
CA PRO A 29 -2.51 8.03 19.31
C PRO A 29 -1.10 7.91 19.90
N ARG A 30 -0.80 8.75 20.91
CA ARG A 30 0.49 8.67 21.60
C ARG A 30 0.58 7.31 22.28
N PRO A 31 1.75 6.64 22.23
CA PRO A 31 1.99 5.45 23.04
C PRO A 31 1.67 5.77 24.48
N ARG A 32 0.85 4.93 25.12
CA ARG A 32 0.64 5.04 26.56
C ARG A 32 1.98 4.77 27.27
N PRO A 33 2.31 5.55 28.32
CA PRO A 33 3.43 5.22 29.19
C PRO A 33 3.35 3.74 29.62
N LEU A 34 4.49 3.04 29.58
CA LEU A 34 4.55 1.59 29.83
C LEU A 34 4.02 1.23 31.23
N ASP A 35 4.12 2.17 32.17
CA ASP A 35 3.65 2.10 33.56
C ASP A 35 2.13 2.30 33.72
N GLU A 36 1.40 2.69 32.67
CA GLU A 36 -0.07 2.83 32.68
C GLU A 36 -0.79 1.68 31.94
N LEU A 37 -0.06 0.64 31.53
CA LEU A 37 -0.67 -0.54 30.93
C LEU A 37 -1.12 -1.51 32.03
N GLU A 38 -2.42 -1.78 32.08
CA GLU A 38 -2.97 -2.87 32.89
C GLU A 38 -2.40 -4.20 32.38
N GLU A 39 -1.73 -4.95 33.26
CA GLU A 39 -1.30 -6.32 32.97
C GLU A 39 -2.56 -7.20 32.84
N GLY A 40 -2.98 -7.48 31.61
CA GLY A 40 -4.03 -8.45 31.36
C GLY A 40 -3.55 -9.86 31.67
N GLU A 41 -4.43 -10.70 32.24
CA GLU A 41 -4.18 -12.12 32.39
C GLU A 41 -3.94 -12.74 31.00
N VAL A 42 -2.79 -13.38 30.81
CA VAL A 42 -2.48 -14.14 29.60
C VAL A 42 -2.59 -15.62 29.91
N GLU A 43 -3.32 -16.37 29.09
CA GLU A 43 -3.38 -17.83 29.20
C GLU A 43 -2.09 -18.43 28.65
N GLU A 44 -1.57 -19.45 29.33
CA GLU A 44 -0.41 -20.20 28.85
C GLU A 44 -0.79 -20.96 27.57
N VAL A 45 -0.26 -20.51 26.43
CA VAL A 45 -0.43 -21.24 25.18
C VAL A 45 0.51 -22.44 25.20
N CYS A 46 -0.03 -23.63 24.96
CA CYS A 46 0.73 -24.86 24.87
C CYS A 46 1.73 -24.86 23.70
N ASP A 47 2.69 -25.78 23.73
CA ASP A 47 3.70 -25.93 22.68
C ASP A 47 3.03 -26.12 21.31
N ILE A 48 3.24 -25.15 20.43
CA ILE A 48 2.71 -25.16 19.08
C ILE A 48 3.61 -26.08 18.25
N SER A 49 3.17 -27.31 18.00
CA SER A 49 3.84 -28.22 17.09
C SER A 49 3.27 -28.07 15.68
N THR A 50 4.12 -27.64 14.74
CA THR A 50 3.82 -27.72 13.31
C THR A 50 4.53 -28.96 12.76
N PRO A 51 3.79 -30.01 12.34
CA PRO A 51 4.38 -31.17 11.69
C PRO A 51 5.23 -30.76 10.49
N PRO A 52 6.35 -31.44 10.21
CA PRO A 52 7.18 -31.14 9.03
C PRO A 52 6.41 -31.24 7.70
N SER A 53 5.33 -32.03 7.66
CA SER A 53 4.42 -32.13 6.50
C SER A 53 3.66 -30.84 6.20
N ASP A 54 3.48 -29.99 7.21
CA ASP A 54 2.66 -28.78 7.14
C ASP A 54 3.50 -27.55 6.74
N VAL A 55 4.81 -27.74 6.61
CA VAL A 55 5.75 -26.72 6.13
C VAL A 55 5.91 -26.83 4.62
N LEU A 56 5.41 -25.84 3.89
CA LEU A 56 5.69 -25.70 2.47
C LEU A 56 7.12 -25.17 2.29
N VAL A 57 8.02 -25.99 1.73
CA VAL A 57 9.36 -25.54 1.33
C VAL A 57 9.21 -24.70 0.07
N VAL A 58 9.36 -23.38 0.21
CA VAL A 58 9.48 -22.48 -0.94
C VAL A 58 10.93 -22.52 -1.39
N GLU A 59 11.22 -23.17 -2.52
CA GLU A 59 12.50 -22.98 -3.18
C GLU A 59 12.66 -21.49 -3.51
N GLY A 60 13.78 -20.90 -3.05
CA GLY A 60 14.07 -19.50 -3.30
C GLY A 60 14.02 -19.24 -4.80
N GLN A 61 13.11 -18.36 -5.22
CA GLN A 61 13.02 -17.98 -6.61
C GLN A 61 14.30 -17.21 -6.94
N ALA A 62 15.22 -17.85 -7.66
CA ALA A 62 16.40 -17.20 -8.20
C ALA A 62 15.94 -16.22 -9.28
N ALA A 63 15.50 -15.03 -8.85
CA ALA A 63 15.46 -13.89 -9.73
C ALA A 63 16.90 -13.63 -10.19
N GLU A 64 17.09 -13.42 -11.48
CA GLU A 64 18.38 -12.98 -12.00
C GLU A 64 18.86 -11.79 -11.17
N PRO A 65 20.02 -11.88 -10.51
CA PRO A 65 20.51 -10.78 -9.69
C PRO A 65 20.71 -9.54 -10.55
N PHE A 66 20.58 -8.36 -9.94
CA PHE A 66 20.81 -7.11 -10.64
C PHE A 66 22.27 -7.05 -11.16
N SER A 67 22.42 -7.00 -12.48
CA SER A 67 23.71 -7.01 -13.17
C SER A 67 24.32 -5.60 -13.22
N THR A 68 25.64 -5.55 -13.40
CA THR A 68 26.38 -4.32 -13.68
C THR A 68 25.84 -3.60 -14.92
N ASP A 69 25.41 -4.34 -15.95
CA ASP A 69 24.81 -3.75 -17.16
C ASP A 69 23.51 -3.00 -16.82
N SER A 70 22.62 -3.64 -16.05
CA SER A 70 21.40 -3.00 -15.59
C SER A 70 21.68 -1.79 -14.69
N ALA A 71 22.74 -1.84 -13.87
CA ALA A 71 23.17 -0.70 -13.06
C ALA A 71 23.59 0.48 -13.92
N GLN A 72 24.45 0.25 -14.90
CA GLN A 72 24.96 1.30 -15.79
C GLN A 72 23.85 1.92 -16.62
N ARG A 73 22.93 1.10 -17.13
CA ARG A 73 21.75 1.58 -17.86
C ARG A 73 20.81 2.41 -16.99
N LEU A 74 20.63 2.04 -15.72
CA LEU A 74 19.83 2.82 -14.78
C LEU A 74 20.51 4.16 -14.45
N ILE A 75 21.82 4.14 -14.22
CA ILE A 75 22.61 5.35 -13.96
C ILE A 75 22.48 6.33 -15.13
N GLY A 76 22.56 5.84 -16.38
CA GLY A 76 22.37 6.67 -17.58
C GLY A 76 20.95 7.24 -17.74
N GLN A 77 19.92 6.61 -17.18
CA GLN A 77 18.55 7.15 -17.18
C GLN A 77 18.34 8.25 -16.13
N ILE A 78 19.12 8.21 -15.04
CA ILE A 78 18.99 9.16 -13.92
C ILE A 78 19.83 10.41 -14.15
N LEU A 79 21.05 10.26 -14.65
CA LEU A 79 22.05 11.34 -14.75
C LEU A 79 22.01 12.09 -16.09
N VAL A 80 20.83 12.52 -16.56
CA VAL A 80 20.65 13.25 -17.83
C VAL A 80 21.64 14.41 -18.00
#